data_AF-A0A3D8P966-F1
#
_entry.id   AF-A0A3D8P966-F1
#
_cell.length_a   1.000
_cell.length_b   1.000
_cell.length_c   1.000
_cell.angle_alpha   90.00
_cell.angle_beta   90.00
_cell.angle_gamma   90.00
#
_symmetry.space_group_name_H-M   'P 1'
#
loop_
_entity.id
_entity.type
_entity.pdbx_description
1 polymer ?
#
loop_
_entity_poly.entity_id
_entity_poly.type
_entity_poly.pdbx_seq_one_letter_code
_entity_poly.pdbx_strand_id
1 'polypeptide(L)'
;GPLHLALMGGLGLGVLAVLAIAGRFHTGQGLGLNLATRTGFLLAAAAVLLRALPEMGLMPWPPGPLHLIAALLWAAAFLLWLVDYWPAIRRLP
;
A
#
# COMPACT_ATOMS: atom_id res chain seq x y z
N GLY A 1 -17.74 2.42 -3.98
CA GLY A 1 -17.18 1.06 -4.07
C GLY A 1 -16.16 1.01 -5.20
N PRO A 2 -16.64 1.19 -6.45
CA PRO A 2 -15.81 1.07 -7.64
C PRO A 2 -14.62 2.04 -7.66
N LEU A 3 -14.81 3.28 -7.22
CA LEU A 3 -13.75 4.29 -7.19
C LEU A 3 -12.63 3.95 -6.20
N HIS A 4 -12.95 3.48 -4.99
CA HIS A 4 -11.93 3.06 -4.02
C HIS A 4 -11.18 1.82 -4.52
N LEU A 5 -11.87 0.85 -5.10
CA LEU A 5 -11.22 -0.30 -5.71
C LEU A 5 -10.30 0.09 -6.87
N ALA A 6 -10.74 1.01 -7.74
CA ALA A 6 -9.94 1.46 -8.89
C ALA A 6 -8.75 2.33 -8.49
N LEU A 7 -8.97 3.36 -7.66
CA LEU A 7 -7.96 4.37 -7.36
C LEU A 7 -7.08 3.98 -6.15
N MET A 8 -7.67 3.53 -5.05
CA MET A 8 -6.90 3.13 -3.87
C MET A 8 -6.33 1.72 -4.04
N GLY A 9 -7.11 0.81 -4.64
CA GLY A 9 -6.69 -0.54 -4.99
C GLY A 9 -5.78 -0.58 -6.21
N GLY A 10 -6.37 -0.51 -7.40
CA GLY A 10 -5.65 -0.68 -8.67
C GLY A 10 -4.48 0.29 -8.83
N LEU A 11 -4.76 1.60 -8.80
CA LEU A 11 -3.72 2.61 -8.96
C LEU A 11 -2.76 2.63 -7.75
N GLY A 12 -3.27 2.61 -6.52
CA GLY A 12 -2.42 2.62 -5.32
C GLY A 12 -1.45 1.44 -5.21
N LEU A 13 -1.93 0.21 -5.41
CA LEU A 13 -1.09 -1.00 -5.45
C LEU A 13 -0.15 -0.98 -6.67
N GLY A 14 -0.63 -0.48 -7.81
CA GLY A 14 0.19 -0.30 -9.01
C GLY A 14 1.36 0.65 -8.77
N VAL A 15 1.12 1.79 -8.12
CA VAL A 15 2.18 2.73 -7.72
C VAL A 15 3.17 2.06 -6.77
N LEU A 16 2.69 1.34 -5.75
CA LEU A 16 3.57 0.62 -4.83
C LEU A 16 4.43 -0.43 -5.56
N ALA A 17 3.86 -1.13 -6.55
CA ALA A 17 4.59 -2.06 -7.42
C ALA A 17 5.66 -1.36 -8.26
N VAL A 18 5.32 -0.26 -8.93
CA VAL A 18 6.29 0.53 -9.70
C VAL A 18 7.43 1.01 -8.80
N LEU A 19 7.12 1.55 -7.62
CA LEU A 19 8.11 1.99 -6.65
C LEU A 19 9.01 0.85 -6.18
N ALA A 20 8.45 -0.33 -5.91
CA ALA A 20 9.22 -1.50 -5.49
C ALA A 20 10.15 -2.03 -6.60
N ILE A 21 9.65 -2.08 -7.84
CA ILE A 21 10.41 -2.53 -9.01
C ILE A 21 11.51 -1.51 -9.34
N ALA A 22 11.15 -0.25 -9.60
CA ALA A 22 12.09 0.80 -9.94
C ALA A 22 13.14 0.99 -8.85
N GLY A 23 12.72 0.98 -7.58
CA GLY A 23 13.63 1.07 -6.45
C GLY A 23 14.67 -0.05 -6.45
N ARG A 24 14.30 -1.31 -6.74
CA ARG A 24 15.27 -2.42 -6.80
C ARG A 24 16.18 -2.31 -8.01
N PHE A 25 15.60 -2.09 -9.19
CA PHE A 25 16.33 -2.08 -10.46
C PHE A 25 17.33 -0.93 -10.58
N HIS A 26 16.99 0.26 -10.09
CA HIS A 26 17.84 1.44 -10.25
C HIS A 26 18.79 1.70 -9.09
N THR A 27 18.64 1.02 -7.95
CA THR A 27 19.55 1.18 -6.81
C THR A 27 20.49 0.00 -6.57
N GLY A 28 20.43 -1.03 -7.42
CA GLY A 28 21.28 -2.22 -7.30
C GLY A 28 20.97 -3.10 -6.08
N GLN A 29 19.81 -2.94 -5.45
CA GLN A 29 19.34 -3.84 -4.39
C GLN A 29 19.04 -5.23 -4.96
N GLY A 30 19.23 -6.27 -4.14
CA GLY A 30 19.01 -7.67 -4.55
C GLY A 30 17.58 -7.93 -5.05
N LEU A 31 17.46 -8.79 -6.08
CA LEU A 31 16.18 -9.17 -6.67
C LEU A 31 15.33 -9.97 -5.68
N GLY A 32 14.10 -9.49 -5.46
CA GLY A 32 13.15 -10.05 -4.50
C GLY A 32 12.57 -9.00 -3.56
N LEU A 33 11.41 -9.30 -2.98
CA LEU A 33 10.76 -8.44 -2.01
C LEU A 33 11.16 -8.86 -0.59
N ASN A 34 11.69 -7.93 0.19
CA ASN A 34 11.87 -8.11 1.63
C ASN A 34 10.52 -8.24 2.35
N LEU A 35 10.55 -8.78 3.57
CA LEU A 35 9.34 -8.97 4.37
C LEU A 35 8.56 -7.66 4.57
N ALA A 36 9.25 -6.55 4.86
CA ALA A 36 8.60 -5.25 5.03
C ALA A 36 7.75 -4.86 3.80
N THR A 37 8.32 -4.97 2.60
CA THR A 37 7.64 -4.62 1.35
C THR A 37 6.50 -5.59 1.04
N ARG A 38 6.66 -6.90 1.28
CA ARG A 38 5.56 -7.88 1.16
C ARG A 38 4.42 -7.55 2.11
N THR A 39 4.73 -7.26 3.37
CA THR A 39 3.73 -6.83 4.36
C THR A 39 3.05 -5.55 3.90
N GLY A 40 3.78 -4.59 3.33
CA GLY A 40 3.21 -3.37 2.75
C GLY A 40 2.13 -3.65 1.70
N PHE A 41 2.38 -4.55 0.74
CA PHE A 41 1.35 -4.96 -0.24
C PHE A 41 0.11 -5.56 0.42
N LEU A 42 0.29 -6.43 1.42
CA LEU A 42 -0.82 -7.03 2.15
C LEU A 42 -1.64 -5.98 2.91
N LEU A 43 -0.97 -5.01 3.56
CA LEU A 43 -1.64 -3.93 4.27
C LEU A 43 -2.42 -3.02 3.31
N ALA A 44 -1.85 -2.66 2.16
CA ALA A 44 -2.54 -1.86 1.15
C ALA A 44 -3.77 -2.59 0.59
N ALA A 45 -3.66 -3.89 0.31
CA ALA A 45 -4.80 -4.69 -0.13
C ALA A 45 -5.90 -4.77 0.94
N ALA A 46 -5.53 -5.05 2.19
CA ALA A 46 -6.47 -5.09 3.31
C ALA A 46 -7.16 -3.74 3.54
N ALA A 47 -6.42 -2.63 3.46
CA ALA A 47 -6.95 -1.28 3.59
C ALA A 47 -8.05 -0.99 2.56
N VAL A 48 -7.81 -1.37 1.30
CA VAL A 48 -8.76 -1.16 0.19
C VAL A 48 -10.03 -1.97 0.38
N LEU A 49 -9.90 -3.24 0.78
CA LEU A 49 -11.05 -4.11 1.06
C LEU A 49 -11.89 -3.54 2.20
N LEU A 50 -11.26 -3.17 3.32
CA LEU A 50 -11.95 -2.54 4.45
C LEU A 50 -12.63 -1.24 4.05
N ARG A 51 -12.00 -0.43 3.19
CA ARG A 51 -12.55 0.84 2.73
C ARG A 51 -13.78 0.68 1.84
N ALA A 52 -13.82 -0.39 1.05
CA ALA A 52 -14.90 -0.68 0.11
C ALA A 52 -16.14 -1.30 0.77
N LEU A 53 -16.01 -1.93 1.96
CA LEU A 53 -17.09 -2.66 2.63
C LEU A 53 -18.41 -1.87 2.78
N PRO A 54 -18.44 -0.62 3.29
CA PRO A 54 -19.71 0.10 3.43
C PRO A 54 -20.38 0.39 2.09
N GLU A 55 -19.57 0.64 1.07
CA GLU A 55 -20.07 0.94 -0.27
C GLU A 55 -20.58 -0.30 -1.01
N MET A 56 -20.26 -1.50 -0.51
CA MET A 56 -20.82 -2.78 -0.95
C MET A 56 -22.09 -3.16 -0.19
N GLY A 57 -22.56 -2.32 0.75
CA GLY A 57 -23.69 -2.62 1.63
C GLY A 57 -23.37 -3.67 2.70
N LEU A 58 -22.09 -4.01 2.88
CA LEU A 58 -21.63 -5.03 3.83
C LEU A 58 -21.31 -4.45 5.22
N MET A 59 -21.45 -3.15 5.41
CA MET A 59 -21.27 -2.47 6.69
C MET A 59 -22.23 -1.27 6.81
N PRO A 60 -22.80 -1.01 8.00
CA PRO A 60 -23.71 0.11 8.24
C PRO A 60 -23.04 1.49 8.08
N TRP A 61 -23.86 2.48 7.72
CA TRP A 61 -23.51 3.90 7.64
C TRP A 61 -24.05 4.66 8.88
N PRO A 62 -23.30 5.58 9.50
CA PRO A 62 -21.98 6.09 9.13
C PRO A 62 -20.87 5.05 9.32
N PRO A 63 -19.80 5.12 8.51
CA PRO A 63 -18.75 4.14 8.55
C PRO A 63 -17.99 4.33 9.85
N GLY A 64 -17.98 3.28 10.69
CA GLY A 64 -17.34 3.30 11.98
C GLY A 64 -15.79 3.34 11.90
N PRO A 65 -15.09 2.96 12.98
CA PRO A 65 -13.62 3.04 13.10
C PRO A 65 -12.83 2.27 12.03
N LEU A 66 -13.48 1.40 11.24
CA LEU A 66 -12.86 0.70 10.12
C LEU A 66 -12.29 1.63 9.04
N HIS A 67 -12.85 2.84 8.87
CA HIS A 67 -12.26 3.83 7.94
C HIS A 67 -10.93 4.38 8.43
N LEU A 68 -10.81 4.64 9.74
CA LEU A 68 -9.54 5.03 10.34
C LEU A 68 -8.52 3.89 10.22
N ILE A 69 -8.93 2.65 10.51
CA ILE A 69 -8.07 1.48 10.35
C ILE A 69 -7.60 1.35 8.89
N ALA A 70 -8.51 1.46 7.92
CA ALA A 70 -8.14 1.44 6.50
C ALA A 70 -7.11 2.51 6.15
N ALA A 71 -7.28 3.75 6.63
CA ALA A 71 -6.33 4.83 6.41
C ALA A 71 -4.95 4.53 7.03
N LEU A 72 -4.91 4.01 8.26
CA LEU A 72 -3.67 3.65 8.95
C LEU A 72 -2.94 2.50 8.24
N LEU A 73 -3.67 1.46 7.83
CA LEU A 73 -3.10 0.34 7.08
C LEU A 73 -2.53 0.80 5.73
N TRP A 74 -3.24 1.69 5.04
CA TRP A 74 -2.78 2.25 3.77
C TRP A 74 -1.51 3.10 3.96
N ALA A 75 -1.48 4.00 4.95
CA ALA A 75 -0.29 4.78 5.27
C ALA A 75 0.90 3.88 5.67
N ALA A 76 0.65 2.86 6.51
CA ALA A 76 1.67 1.91 6.93
C ALA A 76 2.27 1.14 5.74
N ALA A 77 1.47 0.81 4.72
CA ALA A 77 1.97 0.14 3.52
C ALA A 77 3.07 0.95 2.81
N PHE A 78 2.81 2.25 2.58
CA PHE A 78 3.78 3.14 1.95
C PHE A 78 4.99 3.43 2.86
N LEU A 79 4.77 3.53 4.18
CA LEU A 79 5.87 3.70 5.13
C LEU A 79 6.78 2.48 5.20
N LEU A 80 6.22 1.26 5.16
CA LEU A 80 7.01 0.03 5.14
C LEU A 80 7.87 -0.06 3.88
N TRP A 81 7.31 0.29 2.72
CA TRP A 81 8.10 0.45 1.49
C TRP A 81 9.17 1.53 1.68
N LEU A 82 8.82 2.71 2.18
CA LEU A 82 9.78 3.78 2.34
C LEU A 82 10.95 3.34 3.24
N VAL A 83 10.66 2.70 4.39
CA VAL A 83 11.70 2.19 5.31
C VAL A 83 12.61 1.15 4.64
N ASP A 84 12.07 0.23 3.84
CA ASP A 84 12.86 -0.80 3.14
C ASP A 84 13.78 -0.19 2.05
N TYR A 85 13.32 0.88 1.38
CA TYR A 85 14.03 1.49 0.25
C TYR A 85 14.85 2.73 0.62
N TRP A 86 14.58 3.35 1.78
CA TRP A 86 15.24 4.56 2.26
C TRP A 86 16.77 4.46 2.28
N PRO A 87 17.41 3.37 2.75
CA PRO A 87 18.87 3.28 2.77
C PRO A 87 19.51 3.37 1.38
N ALA A 88 18.80 2.92 0.34
CA ALA A 88 19.28 3.00 -1.03
C ALA A 88 19.02 4.38 -1.64
N ILE A 89 17.84 4.97 -1.40
CA ILE A 89 17.50 6.32 -1.87
C ILE A 89 18.50 7.35 -1.30
N ARG A 90 18.87 7.23 -0.02
CA ARG A 90 19.84 8.13 0.63
C ARG A 90 21.26 8.06 0.08
N ARG A 91 21.61 7.02 -0.69
CA ARG A 91 22.94 6.83 -1.27
C ARG A 91 23.02 7.32 -2.71
N LEU A 92 21.90 7.81 -3.26
CA LEU A 92 21.89 8.44 -4.58
C LEU A 92 22.67 9.77 -4.52
N PRO A 93 23.47 10.07 -5.55
CA PRO A 93 24.25 11.31 -5.64
C PRO A 93 23.37 12.55 -5.77
#